data_AF-A0A943X4A5-F1
#
_entry.id   AF-A0A943X4A5-F1
#
_cell.length_a   1.000
_cell.length_b   1.000
_cell.length_c   1.000
_cell.angle_alpha   90.00
_cell.angle_beta   90.00
_cell.angle_gamma   90.00
#
_symmetry.space_group_name_H-M   'P 1'
#
loop_
_entity.id
_entity.type
_entity.pdbx_description
1 polymer ?
#
loop_
_entity_poly.entity_id
_entity_poly.type
_entity_poly.pdbx_seq_one_letter_code
_entity_poly.pdbx_strand_id
1 'polypeptide(L)'
;MENENLKKKPKKRLETLSDLIQKHPDKADYFNLYYGEKTILFTEKGPIDFDPASINNIVGAEKMTYAEYLDVQINSLGKTRSYFQMCFYNCTMEFTGQIEKVNSEKICFKCILVSGMFPDGEMFDGKEDHVWMDIAGFDSFLIKEGYCFSFYAEVYPYIKTGNGKRIDYALRNPKGIKKIGTYKLPSDSDLIKQAFERMTCETCFLNEHCNKTYCILNKKNNS
;
A
#
# COMPACT_ATOMS: atom_id res chain seq x y z
N MET A 1 8.93 -35.30 1.24
CA MET A 1 10.34 -34.96 0.96
C MET A 1 10.65 -33.74 1.82
N GLU A 2 11.24 -33.94 3.00
CA GLU A 2 11.56 -32.83 3.91
C GLU A 2 12.55 -31.89 3.21
N ASN A 3 12.16 -30.62 3.09
CA ASN A 3 12.95 -29.56 2.47
C ASN A 3 14.33 -29.47 3.15
N GLU A 4 15.42 -29.83 2.47
CA GLU A 4 16.78 -29.86 3.03
C GLU A 4 17.20 -28.52 3.66
N ASN A 5 16.56 -27.41 3.26
CA ASN A 5 16.72 -26.07 3.84
C ASN A 5 16.25 -25.92 5.30
N LEU A 6 15.40 -26.81 5.82
CA LEU A 6 14.95 -26.78 7.22
C LEU A 6 16.03 -27.33 8.18
N LYS A 7 16.88 -28.26 7.71
CA LYS A 7 17.86 -28.97 8.55
C LYS A 7 19.04 -28.09 9.03
N LYS A 8 19.23 -26.90 8.45
CA LYS A 8 20.31 -25.95 8.81
C LYS A 8 19.85 -24.78 9.70
N LYS A 9 18.57 -24.72 10.10
CA LYS A 9 18.02 -23.58 10.86
C LYS A 9 18.14 -23.80 12.38
N PRO A 10 18.46 -22.76 13.18
CA PRO A 10 18.50 -22.88 14.65
C PRO A 10 17.17 -23.36 15.25
N LYS A 11 17.19 -24.15 16.33
CA LYS A 11 15.99 -24.73 16.98
C LYS A 11 14.88 -23.72 17.27
N LYS A 12 15.23 -22.55 17.83
CA LYS A 12 14.27 -21.46 18.10
C LYS A 12 13.59 -20.92 16.83
N ARG A 13 14.33 -20.87 15.70
CA ARG A 13 13.81 -20.47 14.38
C ARG A 13 12.81 -21.51 13.86
N LEU A 14 13.06 -22.80 14.08
CA LEU A 14 12.16 -23.88 13.69
C LEU A 14 10.86 -23.86 14.50
N GLU A 15 10.93 -23.68 15.82
CA GLU A 15 9.75 -23.57 16.68
C GLU A 15 8.84 -22.41 16.24
N THR A 16 9.44 -21.23 16.05
CA THR A 16 8.72 -20.02 15.60
C THR A 16 8.06 -20.20 14.23
N LEU A 17 8.76 -20.89 13.32
CA LEU A 17 8.26 -21.18 11.98
C LEU A 17 7.10 -22.17 12.04
N SER A 18 7.19 -23.20 12.89
CA SER A 18 6.11 -24.16 13.11
C SER A 18 4.84 -23.49 13.63
N ASP A 19 4.96 -22.56 14.59
CA ASP A 19 3.81 -21.82 15.11
C ASP A 19 3.11 -20.98 14.02
N LEU A 20 3.89 -20.33 13.14
CA LEU A 20 3.34 -19.56 12.03
C LEU A 20 2.63 -20.44 11.00
N ILE A 21 3.21 -21.58 10.66
CA ILE A 21 2.60 -22.56 9.75
C ILE A 21 1.31 -23.12 10.35
N GLN A 22 1.29 -23.38 11.66
CA GLN A 22 0.08 -23.84 12.34
C GLN A 22 -1.04 -22.78 12.32
N LYS A 23 -0.70 -21.50 12.49
CA LYS A 23 -1.67 -20.40 12.42
C LYS A 23 -2.19 -20.15 11.01
N HIS A 24 -1.32 -20.27 10.00
CA HIS A 24 -1.61 -19.95 8.60
C HIS A 24 -1.19 -21.11 7.68
N PRO A 25 -1.88 -22.26 7.74
CA PRO A 25 -1.48 -23.46 7.01
C PRO A 25 -1.53 -23.28 5.49
N ASP A 26 -2.41 -22.40 4.99
CA ASP A 26 -2.51 -22.02 3.57
C ASP A 26 -1.31 -21.18 3.08
N LYS A 27 -0.44 -20.75 3.99
CA LYS A 27 0.76 -19.93 3.71
C LYS A 27 2.06 -20.67 4.02
N ALA A 28 1.98 -21.97 4.29
CA ALA A 28 3.14 -22.77 4.68
C ALA A 28 4.31 -22.64 3.70
N ASP A 29 4.03 -22.68 2.39
CA ASP A 29 5.06 -22.54 1.37
C ASP A 29 5.76 -21.18 1.40
N TYR A 30 5.02 -20.10 1.70
CA TYR A 30 5.61 -18.76 1.79
C TYR A 30 6.62 -18.70 2.92
N PHE A 31 6.28 -19.24 4.10
CA PHE A 31 7.21 -19.25 5.22
C PHE A 31 8.40 -20.19 4.97
N ASN A 32 8.17 -21.34 4.35
CA ASN A 32 9.25 -22.29 4.06
C ASN A 32 10.30 -21.70 3.11
N LEU A 33 9.84 -20.94 2.10
CA LEU A 33 10.69 -20.34 1.07
C LEU A 33 11.32 -19.02 1.51
N TYR A 34 10.57 -18.14 2.17
CA TYR A 34 10.96 -16.73 2.33
C TYR A 34 11.25 -16.29 3.78
N TYR A 35 11.02 -17.12 4.80
CA TYR A 35 11.19 -16.70 6.20
C TYR A 35 12.62 -16.21 6.50
N GLY A 36 12.74 -14.91 6.79
CA GLY A 36 13.99 -14.20 7.10
C GLY A 36 14.76 -13.68 5.88
N GLU A 37 14.21 -13.81 4.68
CA GLU A 37 14.83 -13.34 3.43
C GLU A 37 14.53 -11.85 3.19
N LYS A 38 15.47 -11.14 2.57
CA LYS A 38 15.30 -9.72 2.20
C LYS A 38 14.48 -9.57 0.92
N THR A 39 13.21 -9.98 0.98
CA THR A 39 12.30 -10.00 -0.16
C THR A 39 10.89 -9.66 0.25
N ILE A 40 10.12 -9.15 -0.73
CA ILE A 40 8.69 -8.89 -0.60
C ILE A 40 7.97 -9.84 -1.54
N LEU A 41 7.02 -10.61 -1.01
CA LEU A 41 6.11 -11.42 -1.80
C LEU A 41 4.83 -10.63 -2.07
N PHE A 42 4.59 -10.26 -3.33
CA PHE A 42 3.34 -9.62 -3.73
C PHE A 42 2.27 -10.69 -4.00
N THR A 43 1.16 -10.63 -3.25
CA THR A 43 -0.01 -11.50 -3.45
C THR A 43 -1.20 -10.68 -3.95
N GLU A 44 -2.24 -11.33 -4.45
CA GLU A 44 -3.49 -10.67 -4.85
C GLU A 44 -4.12 -9.82 -3.74
N LYS A 45 -3.86 -10.15 -2.46
CA LYS A 45 -4.42 -9.46 -1.29
C LYS A 45 -3.45 -8.46 -0.67
N GLY A 46 -2.28 -8.27 -1.27
CA GLY A 46 -1.24 -7.36 -0.78
C GLY A 46 0.12 -8.03 -0.57
N PRO A 47 1.15 -7.23 -0.28
CA PRO A 47 2.51 -7.69 -0.05
C PRO A 47 2.70 -8.32 1.34
N ILE A 48 3.65 -9.24 1.41
CA ILE A 48 4.23 -9.77 2.65
C ILE A 48 5.74 -9.52 2.57
N ASP A 49 6.23 -8.64 3.42
CA ASP A 49 7.65 -8.29 3.53
C ASP A 49 8.33 -9.24 4.53
N PHE A 50 9.25 -10.05 4.02
CA PHE A 50 9.97 -11.04 4.81
C PHE A 50 11.29 -10.50 5.38
N ASP A 51 11.71 -9.27 5.08
CA ASP A 51 12.93 -8.71 5.66
C ASP A 51 12.69 -8.46 7.16
N PRO A 52 13.43 -9.09 8.08
CA PRO A 52 13.27 -8.81 9.51
C PRO A 52 13.50 -7.34 9.87
N ALA A 53 14.27 -6.59 9.07
CA ALA A 53 14.52 -5.17 9.31
C ALA A 53 13.34 -4.26 8.93
N SER A 54 12.41 -4.70 8.08
CA SER A 54 11.30 -3.88 7.59
C SER A 54 10.28 -3.54 8.69
N ILE A 55 10.25 -4.31 9.78
CA ILE A 55 9.47 -4.02 10.99
C ILE A 55 9.75 -2.61 11.54
N ASN A 56 10.98 -2.11 11.39
CA ASN A 56 11.40 -0.79 11.89
C ASN A 56 10.75 0.37 11.12
N ASN A 57 10.18 0.09 9.94
CA ASN A 57 9.47 1.10 9.15
C ASN A 57 8.01 1.27 9.60
N ILE A 58 7.53 0.44 10.53
CA ILE A 58 6.12 0.39 10.93
C ILE A 58 5.95 1.06 12.28
N VAL A 59 5.19 2.15 12.28
CA VAL A 59 4.88 2.91 13.49
C VAL A 59 4.04 2.04 14.45
N GLY A 60 4.47 1.92 15.70
CA GLY A 60 3.79 1.11 16.73
C GLY A 60 4.20 -0.36 16.76
N ALA A 61 5.21 -0.76 15.97
CA ALA A 61 5.75 -2.13 15.93
C ALA A 61 7.04 -2.31 16.76
N GLU A 62 7.47 -1.31 17.54
CA GLU A 62 8.81 -1.25 18.17
C GLU A 62 9.10 -2.40 19.14
N LYS A 63 8.04 -3.01 19.69
CA LYS A 63 8.12 -4.13 20.64
C LYS A 63 7.71 -5.48 20.02
N MET A 64 7.40 -5.51 18.72
CA MET A 64 6.96 -6.73 18.06
C MET A 64 8.14 -7.65 17.76
N THR A 65 7.90 -8.95 17.91
CA THR A 65 8.79 -9.97 17.35
C THR A 65 8.58 -10.09 15.84
N TYR A 66 9.60 -10.60 15.14
CA TYR A 66 9.49 -10.88 13.70
C TYR A 66 8.34 -11.85 13.36
N ALA A 67 8.05 -12.81 14.24
CA ALA A 67 6.94 -13.73 14.05
C ALA A 67 5.57 -13.05 14.17
N GLU A 68 5.40 -12.20 15.20
CA GLU A 68 4.18 -11.40 15.34
C GLU A 68 4.02 -10.44 14.16
N TYR A 69 5.11 -9.88 13.65
CA TYR A 69 5.08 -9.03 12.47
C TYR A 69 4.53 -9.77 11.23
N LEU A 70 5.05 -10.97 10.92
CA LEU A 70 4.53 -11.79 9.82
C LEU A 70 3.05 -12.18 10.02
N ASP A 71 2.66 -12.58 11.24
CA ASP A 71 1.27 -12.89 11.59
C ASP A 71 0.36 -11.67 11.33
N VAL A 72 0.79 -10.49 11.77
CA VAL A 72 0.07 -9.22 11.56
C VAL A 72 -0.03 -8.87 10.08
N GLN A 73 1.03 -9.03 9.29
CA GLN A 73 0.98 -8.81 7.83
C GLN A 73 -0.09 -9.69 7.18
N ILE A 74 -0.09 -10.99 7.48
CA ILE A 74 -1.07 -11.92 6.92
C ILE A 74 -2.50 -11.56 7.34
N ASN A 75 -2.70 -11.19 8.61
CA ASN A 75 -4.00 -10.77 9.11
C ASN A 75 -4.54 -9.48 8.46
N SER A 76 -3.65 -8.70 7.85
CA SER A 76 -3.93 -7.42 7.19
C SER A 76 -4.26 -7.56 5.71
N LEU A 77 -3.89 -8.68 5.07
CA LEU A 77 -4.14 -8.93 3.66
C LEU A 77 -5.61 -8.69 3.28
N GLY A 78 -5.82 -7.86 2.27
CA GLY A 78 -7.13 -7.47 1.73
C GLY A 78 -7.96 -6.56 2.65
N LYS A 79 -7.35 -5.97 3.69
CA LYS A 79 -8.06 -5.14 4.70
C LYS A 79 -7.40 -3.79 4.94
N THR A 80 -6.35 -3.46 4.19
CA THR A 80 -5.61 -2.19 4.29
C THR A 80 -6.16 -1.15 3.32
N ARG A 81 -5.81 0.12 3.54
CA ARG A 81 -5.95 1.18 2.53
C ARG A 81 -5.08 0.86 1.31
N SER A 82 -5.69 0.29 0.28
CA SER A 82 -4.98 -0.33 -0.85
C SER A 82 -4.19 0.69 -1.67
N TYR A 83 -4.71 1.90 -1.89
CA TYR A 83 -4.01 2.89 -2.71
C TYR A 83 -2.86 3.56 -1.95
N PHE A 84 -2.99 3.74 -0.64
CA PHE A 84 -1.85 4.13 0.17
C PHE A 84 -0.80 3.03 0.23
N GLN A 85 -1.19 1.76 0.37
CA GLN A 85 -0.24 0.65 0.26
C GLN A 85 0.48 0.66 -1.09
N MET A 86 -0.23 0.87 -2.20
CA MET A 86 0.40 1.00 -3.52
C MET A 86 1.40 2.16 -3.55
N CYS A 87 1.05 3.34 -3.04
CA CYS A 87 1.95 4.48 -2.94
C CYS A 87 3.17 4.23 -2.04
N PHE A 88 3.06 3.39 -1.01
CA PHE A 88 4.21 3.03 -0.16
C PHE A 88 5.24 2.16 -0.88
N TYR A 89 4.79 1.24 -1.75
CA TYR A 89 5.69 0.35 -2.50
C TYR A 89 6.06 0.86 -3.90
N ASN A 90 5.49 1.98 -4.34
CA ASN A 90 5.72 2.58 -5.66
C ASN A 90 6.00 4.08 -5.52
N CYS A 91 6.05 4.81 -6.64
CA CYS A 91 6.27 6.26 -6.60
C CYS A 91 4.96 6.99 -6.25
N THR A 92 4.92 7.64 -5.09
CA THR A 92 3.81 8.53 -4.71
C THR A 92 3.90 9.84 -5.51
N MET A 93 2.81 10.26 -6.15
CA MET A 93 2.77 11.51 -6.91
C MET A 93 2.04 12.61 -6.15
N GLU A 94 0.72 12.64 -6.13
CA GLU A 94 -0.05 13.73 -5.50
C GLU A 94 -1.27 13.17 -4.78
N PHE A 95 -1.68 13.86 -3.71
CA PHE A 95 -2.95 13.67 -3.04
C PHE A 95 -3.83 14.89 -3.26
N THR A 96 -5.12 14.65 -3.52
CA THR A 96 -6.11 15.71 -3.57
C THR A 96 -7.33 15.32 -2.74
N GLY A 97 -7.74 16.17 -1.81
CA GLY A 97 -8.85 15.83 -0.91
C GLY A 97 -9.70 17.02 -0.53
N GLN A 98 -10.96 16.75 -0.19
CA GLN A 98 -11.87 17.72 0.42
C GLN A 98 -11.95 17.49 1.93
N ILE A 99 -11.78 18.55 2.71
CA ILE A 99 -11.91 18.51 4.16
C ILE A 99 -13.38 18.28 4.53
N GLU A 100 -13.61 17.23 5.30
CA GLU A 100 -14.91 16.91 5.88
C GLU A 100 -15.06 17.47 7.28
N LYS A 101 -14.04 17.30 8.14
CA LYS A 101 -14.07 17.68 9.56
C LYS A 101 -12.71 18.19 9.99
N VAL A 102 -12.71 19.11 10.95
CA VAL A 102 -11.50 19.68 11.54
C VAL A 102 -11.69 19.73 13.05
N ASN A 103 -10.67 19.31 13.79
CA ASN A 103 -10.57 19.56 15.23
C ASN A 103 -9.24 20.24 15.55
N SER A 104 -8.94 20.42 16.84
CA SER A 104 -7.72 21.12 17.28
C SER A 104 -6.42 20.42 16.88
N GLU A 105 -6.44 19.12 16.59
CA GLU A 105 -5.24 18.31 16.34
C GLU A 105 -5.21 17.68 14.96
N LYS A 106 -6.38 17.47 14.32
CA LYS A 106 -6.52 16.66 13.12
C LYS A 106 -7.50 17.23 12.12
N ILE A 107 -7.24 16.91 10.86
CA ILE A 107 -8.14 17.11 9.74
C ILE A 107 -8.61 15.76 9.21
N CYS A 108 -9.89 15.66 8.88
CA CYS A 108 -10.47 14.52 8.18
C CYS A 108 -10.77 14.94 6.74
N PHE A 109 -10.25 14.21 5.77
CA PHE A 109 -10.65 14.31 4.38
C PHE A 109 -11.78 13.31 4.11
N LYS A 110 -12.85 13.78 3.47
CA LYS A 110 -14.00 12.93 3.09
C LYS A 110 -13.55 11.78 2.21
N CYS A 111 -12.78 12.13 1.18
CA CYS A 111 -12.14 11.23 0.25
C CYS A 111 -10.86 11.92 -0.24
N ILE A 112 -9.81 11.14 -0.45
CA ILE A 112 -8.56 11.58 -1.07
C ILE A 112 -8.42 10.85 -2.39
N LEU A 113 -8.33 11.59 -3.50
CA LEU A 113 -7.75 11.12 -4.75
C LEU A 113 -6.26 10.86 -4.51
N VAL A 114 -5.84 9.65 -4.87
CA VAL A 114 -4.46 9.19 -4.80
C VAL A 114 -3.95 9.04 -6.21
N SER A 115 -2.84 9.70 -6.54
CA SER A 115 -2.13 9.48 -7.79
C SER A 115 -0.73 8.96 -7.50
N GLY A 116 -0.31 7.95 -8.26
CA GLY A 116 1.00 7.34 -8.14
C GLY A 116 1.50 6.80 -9.49
N MET A 117 2.71 6.26 -9.46
CA MET A 117 3.37 5.72 -10.63
C MET A 117 4.11 4.44 -10.27
N PHE A 118 3.94 3.41 -11.08
CA PHE A 118 4.69 2.16 -10.97
C PHE A 118 6.15 2.36 -11.44
N PRO A 119 7.09 1.47 -11.06
CA PRO A 119 8.49 1.56 -11.48
C PRO A 119 8.70 1.55 -12.99
N ASP A 120 7.75 1.01 -13.75
CA ASP A 120 7.76 0.99 -15.21
C ASP A 120 7.18 2.26 -15.86
N GLY A 121 6.85 3.28 -15.05
CA GLY A 121 6.36 4.57 -15.51
C GLY A 121 4.85 4.62 -15.75
N GLU A 122 4.13 3.51 -15.58
CA GLU A 122 2.67 3.49 -15.71
C GLU A 122 2.04 4.25 -14.52
N MET A 123 1.14 5.18 -14.83
CA MET A 123 0.41 5.96 -13.83
C MET A 123 -0.77 5.17 -13.28
N PHE A 124 -1.11 5.39 -12.02
CA PHE A 124 -2.36 4.88 -11.43
C PHE A 124 -3.05 5.96 -10.62
N ASP A 125 -4.38 5.95 -10.69
CA ASP A 125 -5.24 6.71 -9.79
C ASP A 125 -6.02 5.78 -8.86
N GLY A 126 -6.44 6.34 -7.74
CA GLY A 126 -7.13 5.66 -6.66
C GLY A 126 -7.89 6.59 -5.75
N LYS A 127 -8.59 6.04 -4.77
CA LYS A 127 -9.31 6.83 -3.76
C LYS A 127 -9.30 6.19 -2.39
N GLU A 128 -9.21 7.01 -1.36
CA GLU A 128 -9.21 6.60 0.04
C GLU A 128 -10.19 7.46 0.85
N ASP A 129 -11.20 6.84 1.46
CA ASP A 129 -12.26 7.54 2.17
C ASP A 129 -11.91 7.80 3.65
N HIS A 130 -12.45 8.87 4.22
CA HIS A 130 -12.35 9.21 5.65
C HIS A 130 -10.92 9.14 6.20
N VAL A 131 -10.02 9.91 5.59
CA VAL A 131 -8.59 9.91 5.93
C VAL A 131 -8.33 10.99 6.97
N TRP A 132 -7.89 10.56 8.16
CA TRP A 132 -7.45 11.46 9.21
C TRP A 132 -5.95 11.72 9.11
N MET A 133 -5.57 12.98 9.22
CA MET A 133 -4.19 13.44 9.27
C MET A 133 -4.03 14.44 10.42
N ASP A 134 -2.83 14.53 10.98
CA ASP A 134 -2.51 15.61 11.91
C ASP A 134 -2.61 16.96 11.18
N ILE A 135 -3.13 17.98 11.87
CA ILE A 135 -3.29 19.32 11.31
C ILE A 135 -1.94 20.03 11.13
N ALA A 136 -0.91 19.57 11.83
CA ALA A 136 0.44 20.09 11.71
C ALA A 136 0.94 20.05 10.25
N GLY A 137 1.47 21.16 9.77
CA GLY A 137 1.89 21.35 8.37
C GLY A 137 0.86 22.07 7.50
N PHE A 138 -0.38 22.25 7.98
CA PHE A 138 -1.40 23.07 7.33
C PHE A 138 -1.51 24.50 7.90
N ASP A 139 -0.60 24.87 8.80
CA ASP A 139 -0.69 26.06 9.67
C ASP A 139 -0.80 27.39 8.92
N SER A 140 -0.23 27.47 7.71
CA SER A 140 -0.27 28.67 6.87
C SER A 140 -1.55 28.84 6.04
N PHE A 141 -2.49 27.90 6.13
CA PHE A 141 -3.70 27.88 5.34
C PHE A 141 -4.95 28.06 6.21
N LEU A 142 -5.94 28.76 5.66
CA LEU A 142 -7.27 28.78 6.26
C LEU A 142 -7.92 27.41 6.05
N ILE A 143 -7.93 26.59 7.10
CA ILE A 143 -8.51 25.26 7.11
C ILE A 143 -10.00 25.35 7.50
N LYS A 144 -10.87 24.93 6.57
CA LYS A 144 -12.33 24.92 6.74
C LYS A 144 -12.93 23.71 6.05
N GLU A 145 -14.03 23.23 6.61
CA GLU A 145 -14.85 22.18 5.99
C GLU A 145 -15.30 22.59 4.59
N GLY A 146 -15.30 21.62 3.67
CA GLY A 146 -15.62 21.81 2.26
C GLY A 146 -14.46 22.31 1.39
N TYR A 147 -13.35 22.79 1.97
CA TYR A 147 -12.18 23.21 1.19
C TYR A 147 -11.44 22.01 0.60
N CYS A 148 -11.01 22.17 -0.65
CA CYS A 148 -10.22 21.18 -1.36
C CYS A 148 -8.76 21.62 -1.39
N PHE A 149 -7.85 20.66 -1.19
CA PHE A 149 -6.41 20.88 -1.27
C PHE A 149 -5.75 19.79 -2.12
N SER A 150 -4.78 20.19 -2.96
CA SER A 150 -3.78 19.26 -3.48
C SER A 150 -2.48 19.42 -2.68
N PHE A 151 -1.81 18.31 -2.41
CA PHE A 151 -0.60 18.27 -1.59
C PHE A 151 0.18 16.98 -1.83
N TYR A 152 1.45 17.01 -1.44
CA TYR A 152 2.30 15.85 -1.28
C TYR A 152 2.29 15.42 0.18
N ALA A 153 2.41 14.13 0.46
CA ALA A 153 2.56 13.63 1.82
C ALA A 153 3.40 12.35 1.82
N GLU A 154 3.99 12.03 2.96
CA GLU A 154 4.63 10.74 3.19
C GLU A 154 3.56 9.71 3.55
N VAL A 155 3.52 8.60 2.81
CA VAL A 155 2.75 7.42 3.20
C VAL A 155 3.57 6.59 4.17
N TYR A 156 2.98 6.20 5.31
CA TYR A 156 3.65 5.34 6.29
C TYR A 156 2.72 4.23 6.80
N PRO A 157 3.26 3.02 7.04
CA PRO A 157 2.53 1.94 7.68
C PRO A 157 2.52 2.13 9.21
N TYR A 158 1.41 1.73 9.83
CA TYR A 158 1.27 1.73 11.28
C TYR A 158 0.48 0.53 11.78
N ILE A 159 0.66 0.16 13.05
CA ILE A 159 -0.13 -0.87 13.71
C ILE A 159 -1.48 -0.28 14.13
N LYS A 160 -2.54 -0.74 13.47
CA LYS A 160 -3.93 -0.47 13.83
C LYS A 160 -4.38 -1.43 14.92
N THR A 161 -4.80 -0.86 16.05
CA THR A 161 -5.30 -1.59 17.22
C THR A 161 -6.78 -1.30 17.41
N GLY A 162 -7.65 -2.26 17.08
CA GLY A 162 -9.10 -2.11 17.29
C GLY A 162 -9.87 -3.40 17.06
N ASN A 163 -9.51 -4.15 16.00
CA ASN A 163 -10.09 -5.47 15.67
C ASN A 163 -8.97 -6.48 15.44
N GLY A 164 -8.17 -6.72 16.49
CA GLY A 164 -6.86 -7.37 16.38
C GLY A 164 -5.79 -6.42 15.84
N LYS A 165 -4.51 -6.78 16.00
CA LYS A 165 -3.39 -6.03 15.42
C LYS A 165 -3.37 -6.26 13.91
N ARG A 166 -3.37 -5.17 13.15
CA ARG A 166 -3.23 -5.15 11.69
C ARG A 166 -2.29 -4.01 11.29
N ILE A 167 -1.69 -4.11 10.12
CA ILE A 167 -1.04 -2.98 9.46
C ILE A 167 -2.10 -2.24 8.66
N ASP A 168 -2.03 -0.92 8.69
CA ASP A 168 -2.77 -0.04 7.81
C ASP A 168 -1.84 1.12 7.41
N TYR A 169 -2.27 1.95 6.47
CA TYR A 169 -1.45 3.04 5.94
C TYR A 169 -2.11 4.39 6.21
N ALA A 170 -1.29 5.40 6.46
CA ALA A 170 -1.73 6.77 6.70
C ALA A 170 -0.78 7.77 6.04
N LEU A 171 -1.18 9.04 6.05
CA LEU A 171 -0.41 10.15 5.51
C LEU A 171 0.16 11.00 6.65
N ARG A 172 1.38 11.49 6.50
CA ARG A 172 2.01 12.46 7.40
C ARG A 172 2.88 13.45 6.63
N ASN A 173 3.37 14.48 7.33
CA ASN A 173 4.34 15.44 6.80
C ASN A 173 3.89 16.07 5.45
N PRO A 174 2.72 16.73 5.42
CA PRO A 174 2.20 17.32 4.19
C PRO A 174 3.12 18.43 3.66
N LYS A 175 3.26 18.53 2.34
CA LYS A 175 4.13 19.48 1.63
C LYS A 175 3.48 19.99 0.37
N GLY A 176 3.91 21.16 -0.10
CA GLY A 176 3.46 21.73 -1.37
C GLY A 176 1.94 21.95 -1.45
N ILE A 177 1.31 22.24 -0.30
CA ILE A 177 -0.14 22.36 -0.16
C ILE A 177 -0.65 23.52 -1.01
N LYS A 178 -1.70 23.26 -1.80
CA LYS A 178 -2.38 24.24 -2.65
C LYS A 178 -3.88 24.11 -2.45
N LYS A 179 -4.55 25.22 -2.10
CA LYS A 179 -6.01 25.26 -2.12
C LYS A 179 -6.51 25.22 -3.56
N ILE A 180 -7.47 24.35 -3.84
CA ILE A 180 -8.10 24.22 -5.15
C ILE A 180 -9.62 24.37 -5.03
N GLY A 181 -10.31 24.55 -6.16
CA GLY A 181 -11.77 24.67 -6.18
C GLY A 181 -12.46 23.33 -5.94
N THR A 182 -12.32 22.42 -6.89
CA THR A 182 -12.88 21.06 -6.85
C THR A 182 -11.89 20.09 -7.49
N TYR A 183 -12.15 18.79 -7.33
CA TYR A 183 -11.42 17.72 -8.00
C TYR A 183 -12.39 16.61 -8.38
N LYS A 184 -11.98 15.79 -9.36
CA LYS A 184 -12.77 14.66 -9.84
C LYS A 184 -12.20 13.37 -9.26
N LEU A 185 -13.06 12.58 -8.63
CA LEU A 185 -12.71 11.22 -8.20
C LEU A 185 -12.89 10.24 -9.36
N PRO A 186 -12.02 9.21 -9.48
CA PRO A 186 -12.27 8.11 -10.39
C PRO A 186 -13.53 7.36 -9.96
N SER A 187 -14.37 7.03 -10.94
CA SER A 187 -15.50 6.13 -10.73
C SER A 187 -15.02 4.69 -10.53
N ASP A 188 -15.85 3.83 -9.96
CA ASP A 188 -15.49 2.41 -9.81
C ASP A 188 -15.24 1.77 -11.19
N SER A 189 -15.96 2.19 -12.23
CA SER A 189 -15.69 1.75 -13.60
C SER A 189 -14.35 2.22 -14.15
N ASP A 190 -13.88 3.42 -13.79
CA ASP A 190 -12.56 3.90 -14.17
C ASP A 190 -11.47 3.04 -13.52
N LEU A 191 -11.64 2.73 -12.23
CA LEU A 191 -10.69 1.89 -11.47
C LEU A 191 -10.67 0.45 -11.99
N ILE A 192 -11.83 -0.11 -12.30
CA ILE A 192 -11.95 -1.45 -12.91
C ILE A 192 -11.27 -1.46 -14.28
N LYS A 193 -11.52 -0.46 -15.11
CA LYS A 193 -10.89 -0.34 -16.43
C LYS A 193 -9.37 -0.25 -16.31
N GLN A 194 -8.85 0.58 -15.40
CA GLN A 194 -7.41 0.67 -15.13
C GLN A 194 -6.83 -0.70 -14.73
N ALA A 195 -7.49 -1.44 -13.85
CA ALA A 195 -7.04 -2.77 -13.45
C ALA A 195 -7.04 -3.78 -14.63
N PHE A 196 -8.07 -3.74 -15.48
CA PHE A 196 -8.13 -4.58 -16.69
C PHE A 196 -7.07 -4.22 -17.72
N GLU A 197 -6.83 -2.93 -17.95
CA GLU A 197 -5.78 -2.45 -18.86
C GLU A 197 -4.41 -2.93 -18.39
N ARG A 198 -4.13 -2.83 -17.08
CA ARG A 198 -2.90 -3.35 -16.50
C ARG A 198 -2.75 -4.86 -16.65
N MET A 199 -3.79 -5.63 -16.32
CA MET A 199 -3.78 -7.09 -16.51
C MET A 199 -3.53 -7.46 -17.98
N THR A 200 -4.14 -6.74 -18.91
CA THR A 200 -3.95 -6.95 -20.35
C THR A 200 -2.49 -6.72 -20.75
N CYS A 201 -1.87 -5.66 -20.23
CA CYS A 201 -0.45 -5.38 -20.44
C CYS A 201 0.45 -6.45 -19.82
N GLU A 202 0.16 -6.90 -18.60
CA GLU A 202 0.93 -7.94 -17.89
C GLU A 202 0.90 -9.29 -18.62
N THR A 203 -0.25 -9.69 -19.19
CA THR A 203 -0.38 -10.94 -19.95
C THR A 203 -0.03 -10.81 -21.43
N CYS A 204 0.38 -9.62 -21.88
CA CYS A 204 0.68 -9.37 -23.28
C CYS A 204 1.95 -10.14 -23.71
N PHE A 205 1.89 -10.81 -24.87
CA PHE A 205 3.04 -11.51 -25.44
C PHE A 205 4.23 -10.58 -25.77
N LEU A 206 4.00 -9.27 -25.83
CA LEU A 206 5.02 -8.24 -26.03
C LEU A 206 5.47 -7.57 -24.73
N ASN A 207 5.01 -7.99 -23.55
CA ASN A 207 5.28 -7.31 -22.27
C ASN A 207 6.77 -7.03 -22.05
N GLU A 208 7.61 -8.05 -22.26
CA GLU A 208 9.08 -8.02 -22.11
C GLU A 208 9.77 -7.02 -23.06
N HIS A 209 9.11 -6.67 -24.16
CA HIS A 209 9.64 -5.77 -25.20
C HIS A 209 8.88 -4.45 -25.29
N CYS A 210 7.89 -4.23 -24.41
CA CYS A 210 7.06 -3.05 -24.40
C CYS A 210 7.69 -2.00 -23.47
N ASN A 211 7.87 -0.78 -23.97
CA ASN A 211 8.31 0.35 -23.15
C ASN A 211 7.22 0.89 -22.19
N LYS A 212 6.01 0.32 -22.27
CA LYS A 212 4.81 0.64 -21.47
C LYS A 212 4.40 2.12 -21.50
N THR A 213 5.01 2.91 -22.37
CA THR A 213 4.70 4.34 -22.55
C THR A 213 3.62 4.54 -23.60
N TYR A 214 3.58 3.69 -24.63
CA TYR A 214 2.50 3.65 -25.63
C TYR A 214 2.24 2.21 -26.07
N CYS A 215 0.96 1.84 -26.25
CA CYS A 215 0.60 0.49 -26.66
C CYS A 215 0.83 0.29 -28.17
N ILE A 216 1.74 -0.62 -28.52
CA ILE A 216 2.10 -0.97 -29.91
C ILE A 216 0.97 -1.76 -30.61
N LEU A 217 0.17 -2.50 -29.84
CA LEU A 217 -0.99 -3.25 -30.36
C LEU A 217 -2.21 -2.36 -30.59
N ASN A 218 -2.19 -1.12 -30.10
CA ASN A 218 -3.29 -0.19 -30.27
C ASN A 218 -3.31 0.33 -31.72
N LYS A 219 -3.78 -0.51 -32.64
CA LYS A 219 -4.29 -0.07 -33.93
C LYS A 219 -5.52 0.77 -33.64
N LYS A 220 -5.34 2.07 -33.42
CA LYS A 220 -6.44 3.00 -33.70
C LYS A 220 -6.87 2.73 -35.14
N ASN A 221 -8.10 2.28 -35.30
CA ASN A 221 -8.79 2.20 -36.57
C ASN A 221 -8.65 3.56 -37.27
N ASN A 222 -7.79 3.63 -38.28
CA ASN A 222 -7.91 4.62 -39.35
C ASN A 222 -8.97 4.09 -40.31
N SER A 223 -10.25 4.18 -39.93
CA SER A 223 -11.43 4.32 -40.81
C SER A 223 -12.67 4.53 -39.97
#